data_AF-G4YEY8-F1
#
_entry.id   AF-G4YEY8-F1
#
_cell.length_a   1.000
_cell.length_b   1.000
_cell.length_c   1.000
_cell.angle_alpha   90.00
_cell.angle_beta   90.00
_cell.angle_gamma   90.00
#
_symmetry.space_group_name_H-M   'P 1'
#
loop_
_entity.id
_entity.type
_entity.pdbx_description
1 polymer ?
#
loop_
_entity_poly.entity_id
_entity_poly.type
_entity_poly.pdbx_seq_one_letter_code
_entity_poly.pdbx_strand_id
1 'polypeptide(L)'
;MLMSEGLCMDIFARDFLLGLNSTTRVNWGVEGRLTSALTLAMIEGSVASNAIVQSFHYSTTPALAEVLDSLTMTPAVPRLVGEIELVYDVKWPLGLVITSQSLDHYKIMHRFLLHVRLTSLEVREVWSLLRSIRQRGHLSPILERLCGGVVYKMQALLQAFNESFATKVLMSAWSELEHSLQKSTMLTELRRHHDDYVAVALRCCFLDSSEVHSAFLGTLAAAWSLMAFVRGLDRQVTGRATEEARIRALCDEYDIAQRTLVARLQSVSRDADRSAREFSECFLLRLNFNDYYSTGAGPEAAATIGERVGARSWMTM
;
A
#
# COMPACT_ATOMS: atom_id res chain seq x y z
N MET A 1 -1.28 -15.04 -1.78
CA MET A 1 -2.36 -14.01 -1.80
C MET A 1 -2.07 -12.82 -0.89
N LEU A 2 -1.62 -13.01 0.36
CA LEU A 2 -1.34 -11.92 1.31
C LEU A 2 -0.01 -11.16 1.08
N MET A 3 0.61 -11.26 -0.11
CA MET A 3 1.88 -10.59 -0.44
C MET A 3 3.06 -10.91 0.51
N SER A 4 3.07 -12.09 1.13
CA SER A 4 4.06 -12.52 2.14
C SER A 4 5.41 -12.98 1.56
N GLU A 5 5.42 -13.53 0.35
CA GLU A 5 6.64 -13.85 -0.38
C GLU A 5 7.17 -12.61 -1.11
N GLY A 6 8.05 -11.89 -0.43
CA GLY A 6 8.51 -10.57 -0.85
C GLY A 6 9.07 -10.55 -2.28
N LEU A 7 9.97 -11.47 -2.63
CA LEU A 7 10.71 -11.37 -3.90
C LEU A 7 9.83 -11.58 -5.13
N CYS A 8 9.05 -12.68 -5.18
CA CYS A 8 8.16 -12.96 -6.32
C CYS A 8 7.15 -11.83 -6.54
N MET A 9 6.44 -11.41 -5.48
CA MET A 9 5.46 -10.36 -5.62
C MET A 9 6.08 -8.98 -5.87
N ASP A 10 7.31 -8.73 -5.41
CA ASP A 10 8.07 -7.51 -5.73
C ASP A 10 8.49 -7.48 -7.21
N ILE A 11 8.87 -8.62 -7.78
CA ILE A 11 9.16 -8.76 -9.23
C ILE A 11 7.89 -8.49 -10.03
N PHE A 12 6.81 -9.22 -9.73
CA PHE A 12 5.53 -9.03 -10.41
C PHE A 12 5.05 -7.57 -10.35
N ALA A 13 5.02 -6.95 -9.16
CA ALA A 13 4.53 -5.59 -8.99
C ALA A 13 5.40 -4.55 -9.73
N ARG A 14 6.72 -4.77 -9.76
CA ARG A 14 7.65 -3.94 -10.53
C ARG A 14 7.41 -4.07 -12.02
N ASP A 15 7.32 -5.28 -12.54
CA ASP A 15 7.12 -5.52 -13.97
C ASP A 15 5.76 -4.98 -14.43
N PHE A 16 4.72 -5.18 -13.62
CA PHE A 16 3.41 -4.60 -13.84
C PHE A 16 3.49 -3.07 -13.97
N LEU A 17 4.10 -2.40 -12.98
CA LEU A 17 4.27 -0.94 -12.98
C LEU A 17 5.10 -0.45 -14.18
N LEU A 18 6.20 -1.14 -14.50
CA LEU A 18 7.04 -0.82 -15.65
C LEU A 18 6.28 -1.01 -16.97
N GLY A 19 5.42 -2.02 -17.07
CA GLY A 19 4.59 -2.27 -18.24
C GLY A 19 3.50 -1.22 -18.48
N LEU A 20 3.09 -0.49 -17.44
CA LEU A 20 2.16 0.64 -17.53
C LEU A 20 2.82 1.92 -18.07
N ASN A 21 4.14 2.00 -18.07
CA ASN A 21 4.84 3.17 -18.61
C ASN A 21 4.70 3.24 -20.13
N SER A 22 4.59 4.46 -20.64
CA SER A 22 4.29 4.76 -22.05
C SER A 22 5.34 4.26 -23.06
N THR A 23 6.52 3.85 -22.59
CA THR A 23 7.65 3.37 -23.41
C THR A 23 7.63 1.87 -23.65
N THR A 24 7.06 1.08 -22.72
CA THR A 24 7.02 -0.39 -22.78
C THR A 24 5.69 -0.90 -23.33
N ARG A 25 4.57 -0.19 -23.05
CA ARG A 25 3.19 -0.47 -23.50
C ARG A 25 2.83 -1.95 -23.48
N VAL A 26 3.02 -2.61 -22.33
CA VAL A 26 2.54 -3.98 -22.17
C VAL A 26 1.02 -3.94 -22.13
N ASN A 27 0.36 -4.64 -23.05
CA ASN A 27 -1.09 -4.78 -23.01
C ASN A 27 -1.48 -5.80 -21.93
N TRP A 28 -1.58 -5.33 -20.69
CA TRP A 28 -2.00 -6.11 -19.54
C TRP A 28 -3.46 -6.60 -19.61
N GLY A 29 -4.27 -6.02 -20.50
CA GLY A 29 -5.67 -6.41 -20.71
C GLY A 29 -5.85 -7.67 -21.54
N VAL A 30 -4.78 -8.17 -22.19
CA VAL A 30 -4.84 -9.44 -22.90
C VAL A 30 -4.86 -10.60 -21.90
N GLU A 31 -5.82 -11.51 -22.12
CA GLU A 31 -6.02 -12.70 -21.29
C GLU A 31 -4.72 -13.50 -21.12
N GLY A 32 -4.45 -13.96 -19.90
CA GLY A 32 -3.26 -14.76 -19.57
C GLY A 32 -1.95 -13.97 -19.44
N ARG A 33 -1.88 -12.69 -19.81
CA ARG A 33 -0.64 -11.88 -19.66
C ARG A 33 -0.22 -11.71 -18.21
N LEU A 34 -1.15 -11.34 -17.34
CA LEU A 34 -0.87 -11.19 -15.90
C LEU A 34 -0.45 -12.52 -15.28
N THR A 35 -1.10 -13.63 -15.67
CA THR A 35 -0.73 -14.98 -15.24
C THR A 35 0.68 -15.37 -15.72
N SER A 36 1.05 -14.99 -16.94
CA SER A 36 2.40 -15.23 -17.48
C SER A 36 3.44 -14.42 -16.70
N ALA A 37 3.17 -13.15 -16.41
CA ALA A 37 4.05 -12.30 -15.61
C ALA A 37 4.20 -12.84 -14.17
N LEU A 38 3.12 -13.32 -13.55
CA LEU A 38 3.18 -13.98 -12.26
C LEU A 38 4.07 -15.24 -12.31
N THR A 39 3.91 -16.06 -13.35
CA THR A 39 4.70 -17.29 -13.52
C THR A 39 6.19 -16.98 -13.68
N LEU A 40 6.54 -15.96 -14.48
CA LEU A 40 7.91 -15.49 -14.62
C LEU A 40 8.47 -14.98 -13.29
N ALA A 41 7.70 -14.18 -12.57
CA ALA A 41 8.09 -13.67 -11.26
C ALA A 41 8.30 -14.80 -10.23
N MET A 42 7.52 -15.88 -10.29
CA MET A 42 7.70 -17.07 -9.46
C MET A 42 8.98 -17.84 -9.81
N ILE A 43 9.31 -17.93 -11.10
CA ILE A 43 10.57 -18.56 -11.56
C ILE A 43 11.77 -17.74 -11.09
N GLU A 44 11.76 -16.43 -11.33
CA GLU A 44 12.83 -15.52 -10.91
C GLU A 44 12.96 -15.43 -9.38
N GLY A 45 11.83 -15.44 -8.68
CA GLY A 45 11.76 -15.49 -7.23
C GLY A 45 12.18 -16.83 -6.62
N SER A 46 12.55 -17.82 -7.44
CA SER A 46 12.91 -19.18 -7.00
C SER A 46 11.81 -19.90 -6.20
N VAL A 47 10.54 -19.58 -6.47
CA VAL A 47 9.35 -20.20 -5.86
C VAL A 47 8.96 -21.51 -6.61
N ALA A 48 9.65 -21.81 -7.70
CA ALA A 48 9.33 -22.90 -8.61
C ALA A 48 9.75 -24.29 -8.07
N SER A 49 8.87 -24.96 -7.30
CA SER A 49 8.76 -26.43 -7.28
C SER A 49 7.56 -26.98 -6.47
N ASN A 50 6.38 -26.33 -6.51
CA ASN A 50 5.21 -26.85 -5.79
C ASN A 50 3.93 -26.79 -6.65
N ALA A 51 3.22 -27.90 -6.76
CA ALA A 51 1.94 -28.01 -7.48
C ALA A 51 0.88 -27.01 -6.99
N ILE A 52 0.97 -26.59 -5.72
CA ILE A 52 0.10 -25.57 -5.12
C ILE A 52 0.32 -24.21 -5.79
N VAL A 53 1.58 -23.84 -6.07
CA VAL A 53 1.95 -22.55 -6.68
C VAL A 53 1.40 -22.45 -8.10
N GLN A 54 1.39 -23.55 -8.84
CA GLN A 54 0.83 -23.63 -10.19
C GLN A 54 -0.71 -23.53 -10.25
N SER A 55 -1.38 -23.61 -9.11
CA SER A 55 -2.83 -23.44 -9.02
C SER A 55 -3.25 -21.96 -8.87
N PHE A 56 -2.29 -21.03 -8.86
CA PHE A 56 -2.56 -19.59 -8.86
C PHE A 56 -2.54 -19.01 -10.28
N HIS A 57 -3.54 -18.19 -10.59
CA HIS A 57 -3.59 -17.44 -11.84
C HIS A 57 -4.29 -16.09 -11.64
N TYR A 58 -4.06 -15.13 -12.53
CA TYR A 58 -4.81 -13.89 -12.54
C TYR A 58 -6.03 -14.02 -13.45
N SER A 59 -7.17 -13.55 -12.96
CA SER A 59 -8.36 -13.26 -13.73
C SER A 59 -8.53 -11.75 -13.86
N THR A 60 -9.07 -11.30 -15.00
CA THR A 60 -9.26 -9.89 -15.31
C THR A 60 -10.67 -9.65 -15.79
N THR A 61 -11.24 -8.50 -15.45
CA THR A 61 -12.52 -8.08 -16.04
C THR A 61 -12.29 -7.53 -17.46
N PRO A 62 -13.30 -7.57 -18.34
CA PRO A 62 -13.20 -6.93 -19.66
C PRO A 62 -12.99 -5.41 -19.56
N ALA A 63 -13.38 -4.77 -18.45
CA ALA A 63 -13.14 -3.36 -18.20
C ALA A 63 -11.64 -3.03 -18.05
N LEU A 64 -10.78 -3.99 -17.68
CA LEU A 64 -9.34 -3.77 -17.64
C LEU A 64 -8.79 -3.39 -19.03
N ALA A 65 -9.22 -4.10 -20.07
CA ALA A 65 -8.82 -3.81 -21.44
C ALA A 65 -9.30 -2.42 -21.86
N GLU A 66 -10.55 -2.05 -21.56
CA GLU A 66 -11.08 -0.71 -21.84
C GLU A 66 -10.30 0.41 -21.13
N VAL A 67 -9.93 0.20 -19.85
CA VAL A 67 -9.14 1.17 -19.08
C VAL A 67 -7.74 1.34 -19.68
N LEU A 68 -7.11 0.26 -20.12
CA LEU A 68 -5.77 0.27 -20.71
C LEU A 68 -5.74 0.76 -22.17
N ASP A 69 -6.80 0.51 -22.94
CA ASP A 69 -6.95 0.96 -24.33
C ASP A 69 -7.34 2.44 -24.43
N SER A 70 -7.88 3.02 -23.35
CA SER A 70 -8.16 4.45 -23.30
C SER A 70 -6.87 5.26 -23.52
N LEU A 71 -6.87 6.14 -24.53
CA LEU A 71 -5.72 6.99 -24.93
C LEU A 71 -5.29 8.04 -23.87
N THR A 72 -5.76 7.91 -22.63
CA THR A 72 -5.43 8.82 -21.53
C THR A 72 -4.02 8.54 -21.01
N MET A 73 -3.30 9.60 -20.60
CA MET A 73 -2.00 9.48 -19.94
C MET A 73 -2.13 8.55 -18.72
N THR A 74 -1.28 7.53 -18.64
CA THR A 74 -1.10 6.56 -17.53
C THR A 74 -2.37 6.31 -16.68
N PRO A 75 -3.11 5.21 -16.90
CA PRO A 75 -4.35 4.93 -16.19
C PRO A 75 -4.16 4.93 -14.67
N ALA A 76 -5.16 5.43 -13.94
CA ALA A 76 -5.13 5.51 -12.50
C ALA A 76 -5.00 4.10 -11.89
N VAL A 77 -3.90 3.83 -11.18
CA VAL A 77 -3.62 2.54 -10.54
C VAL A 77 -4.75 2.01 -9.65
N PRO A 78 -5.48 2.82 -8.85
CA PRO A 78 -6.65 2.33 -8.12
C PRO A 78 -7.70 1.67 -9.01
N ARG A 79 -7.96 2.22 -10.20
CA ARG A 79 -8.92 1.66 -11.16
C ARG A 79 -8.41 0.36 -11.76
N LEU A 80 -7.13 0.27 -12.09
CA LEU A 80 -6.53 -0.96 -12.65
C LEU A 80 -6.56 -2.12 -11.68
N VAL A 81 -6.16 -1.90 -10.43
CA VAL A 81 -6.24 -2.92 -9.38
C VAL A 81 -7.71 -3.29 -9.08
N GLY A 82 -8.63 -2.38 -9.42
CA GLY A 82 -10.07 -2.56 -9.56
C GLY A 82 -10.52 -3.69 -10.51
N GLU A 83 -9.66 -4.15 -11.40
CA GLU A 83 -10.05 -5.08 -12.46
C GLU A 83 -9.20 -6.37 -12.48
N ILE A 84 -8.38 -6.58 -11.45
CA ILE A 84 -7.43 -7.71 -11.35
C ILE A 84 -7.76 -8.57 -10.13
N GLU A 85 -7.90 -9.87 -10.32
CA GLU A 85 -8.12 -10.84 -9.24
C GLU A 85 -7.11 -11.97 -9.28
N LEU A 86 -6.43 -12.22 -8.16
CA LEU A 86 -5.61 -13.42 -8.01
C LEU A 86 -6.52 -14.57 -7.59
N VAL A 87 -6.61 -15.60 -8.41
CA VAL A 87 -7.44 -16.79 -8.21
C VAL A 87 -6.57 -17.95 -7.77
N TYR A 88 -7.09 -18.76 -6.85
CA TYR A 88 -6.48 -20.02 -6.42
C TYR A 88 -7.45 -21.17 -6.70
N ASP A 89 -7.06 -22.07 -7.59
CA ASP A 89 -7.83 -23.26 -7.94
C ASP A 89 -7.69 -24.34 -6.87
N VAL A 90 -8.47 -24.20 -5.81
CA VAL A 90 -8.45 -25.12 -4.66
C VAL A 90 -8.72 -26.56 -5.13
N LYS A 91 -7.73 -27.44 -4.95
CA LYS A 91 -7.89 -28.87 -5.23
C LYS A 91 -8.56 -29.58 -4.06
N TRP A 92 -9.37 -30.58 -4.36
CA TRP A 92 -9.89 -31.49 -3.34
C TRP A 92 -8.72 -32.20 -2.63
N PRO A 93 -8.75 -32.38 -1.29
CA PRO A 93 -9.85 -32.09 -0.36
C PRO A 93 -9.82 -30.71 0.31
N LEU A 94 -8.90 -29.82 -0.06
CA LEU A 94 -8.69 -28.54 0.63
C LEU A 94 -9.92 -27.62 0.62
N GLY A 95 -10.80 -27.77 -0.37
CA GLY A 95 -12.06 -27.01 -0.48
C GLY A 95 -13.04 -27.23 0.67
N LEU A 96 -12.83 -28.26 1.50
CA LEU A 96 -13.60 -28.49 2.73
C LEU A 96 -13.29 -27.48 3.84
N VAL A 97 -12.06 -26.93 3.84
CA VAL A 97 -11.56 -25.95 4.80
C VAL A 97 -11.48 -24.56 4.16
N ILE A 98 -10.92 -24.48 2.95
CA ILE A 98 -10.78 -23.23 2.17
C ILE A 98 -12.04 -23.03 1.35
N THR A 99 -12.96 -22.23 1.88
CA THR A 99 -14.27 -21.99 1.26
C THR A 99 -14.20 -20.94 0.16
N SER A 100 -15.20 -20.90 -0.71
CA SER A 100 -15.37 -19.81 -1.68
C SER A 100 -15.41 -18.44 -1.00
N GLN A 101 -16.11 -18.32 0.13
CA GLN A 101 -16.17 -17.09 0.90
C GLN A 101 -14.79 -16.65 1.39
N SER A 102 -13.98 -17.57 1.92
CA SER A 102 -12.62 -17.26 2.39
C SER A 102 -11.73 -16.83 1.20
N LEU A 103 -11.88 -17.45 0.02
CA LEU A 103 -11.16 -17.04 -1.19
C LEU A 103 -11.57 -15.64 -1.66
N ASP A 104 -12.84 -15.29 -1.61
CA ASP A 104 -13.30 -13.94 -1.99
C ASP A 104 -12.71 -12.88 -1.05
N HIS A 105 -12.63 -13.17 0.24
CA HIS A 105 -11.90 -12.32 1.19
C HIS A 105 -10.42 -12.19 0.82
N TYR A 106 -9.74 -13.28 0.46
CA TYR A 106 -8.35 -13.21 0.01
C TYR A 106 -8.16 -12.40 -1.27
N LYS A 107 -9.11 -12.43 -2.22
CA LYS A 107 -9.04 -11.61 -3.44
C LYS A 107 -9.09 -10.13 -3.10
N ILE A 108 -10.03 -9.71 -2.26
CA ILE A 108 -10.20 -8.31 -1.86
C ILE A 108 -8.96 -7.84 -1.08
N MET A 109 -8.46 -8.64 -0.13
CA MET A 109 -7.21 -8.34 0.59
C MET A 109 -6.02 -8.24 -0.37
N HIS A 110 -5.89 -9.16 -1.32
CA HIS A 110 -4.80 -9.16 -2.28
C HIS A 110 -4.78 -7.86 -3.09
N ARG A 111 -5.95 -7.40 -3.56
CA ARG A 111 -6.08 -6.16 -4.34
C ARG A 111 -5.65 -4.95 -3.52
N PHE A 112 -6.10 -4.85 -2.28
CA PHE A 112 -5.66 -3.79 -1.37
C PHE A 112 -4.14 -3.82 -1.16
N LEU A 113 -3.57 -4.98 -0.80
CA LEU A 113 -2.13 -5.12 -0.54
C LEU A 113 -1.28 -4.89 -1.80
N LEU A 114 -1.77 -5.29 -2.98
CA LEU A 114 -1.12 -5.00 -4.26
C LEU A 114 -1.10 -3.48 -4.51
N HIS A 115 -2.20 -2.77 -4.23
CA HIS A 115 -2.24 -1.32 -4.36
C HIS A 115 -1.25 -0.60 -3.43
N VAL A 116 -1.14 -1.04 -2.18
CA VAL A 116 -0.10 -0.58 -1.22
C VAL A 116 1.31 -0.84 -1.75
N ARG A 117 1.55 -2.02 -2.32
CA ARG A 117 2.86 -2.41 -2.87
C ARG A 117 3.24 -1.58 -4.09
N LEU A 118 2.32 -1.39 -5.04
CA LEU A 118 2.53 -0.55 -6.21
C LEU A 118 2.83 0.90 -5.82
N THR A 119 2.12 1.42 -4.83
CA THR A 119 2.38 2.77 -4.32
C THR A 119 3.76 2.85 -3.66
N SER A 120 4.20 1.81 -2.94
CA SER A 120 5.55 1.76 -2.35
C SER A 120 6.65 1.82 -3.41
N LEU A 121 6.48 1.11 -4.52
CA LEU A 121 7.41 1.12 -5.65
C LEU A 121 7.42 2.49 -6.34
N GLU A 122 6.23 3.03 -6.60
CA GLU A 122 6.06 4.33 -7.24
C GLU A 122 6.76 5.46 -6.46
N VAL A 123 6.57 5.50 -5.14
CA VAL A 123 7.18 6.50 -4.27
C VAL A 123 8.72 6.41 -4.31
N ARG A 124 9.29 5.19 -4.39
CA ARG A 124 10.74 4.99 -4.52
C ARG A 124 11.27 5.51 -5.86
N GLU A 125 10.57 5.24 -6.95
CA GLU A 125 10.92 5.73 -8.29
C GLU A 125 10.85 7.25 -8.37
N VAL A 126 9.76 7.84 -7.89
CA VAL A 126 9.58 9.30 -7.89
C VAL A 126 10.57 10.00 -6.97
N TRP A 127 10.97 9.39 -5.86
CA TRP A 127 12.06 9.92 -5.03
C TRP A 127 13.37 10.01 -5.82
N SER A 128 13.71 8.97 -6.59
CA SER A 128 14.89 8.99 -7.46
C SER A 128 14.78 10.08 -8.52
N LEU A 129 13.61 10.22 -9.13
CA LEU A 129 13.32 11.24 -10.12
C LEU A 129 13.47 12.66 -9.56
N LEU A 130 12.88 12.92 -8.39
CA LEU A 130 12.95 14.21 -7.72
C LEU A 130 14.40 14.60 -7.42
N ARG A 131 15.25 13.63 -7.02
CA ARG A 131 16.69 13.87 -6.83
C ARG A 131 17.38 14.24 -8.15
N SER A 132 16.99 13.64 -9.27
CA SER A 132 17.51 13.98 -10.60
C SER A 132 17.07 15.37 -11.05
N ILE A 133 15.79 15.72 -10.90
CA ILE A 133 15.25 17.05 -11.23
C ILE A 133 15.97 18.14 -10.40
N ARG A 134 16.22 17.87 -9.12
CA ARG A 134 17.01 18.74 -8.23
C ARG A 134 18.43 18.98 -8.75
N GLN A 135 19.13 17.92 -9.17
CA GLN A 135 20.49 18.06 -9.72
C GLN A 135 20.53 18.92 -10.99
N ARG A 136 19.43 18.98 -11.75
CA ARG A 136 19.30 19.84 -12.94
C ARG A 136 18.90 21.29 -12.61
N GLY A 137 18.54 21.60 -11.35
CA GLY A 137 18.13 22.95 -10.94
C GLY A 137 16.78 23.39 -11.48
N HIS A 138 15.89 22.44 -11.80
CA HIS A 138 14.60 22.70 -12.42
C HIS A 138 13.46 23.00 -11.42
N LEU A 139 13.69 22.78 -10.11
CA LEU A 139 12.72 23.02 -9.04
C LEU A 139 13.24 24.08 -8.05
N SER A 140 12.33 24.92 -7.56
CA SER A 140 12.61 25.84 -6.45
C SER A 140 12.91 25.05 -5.16
N PRO A 141 13.89 25.46 -4.32
CA PRO A 141 14.22 24.78 -3.07
C PRO A 141 13.02 24.55 -2.14
N ILE A 142 12.05 25.47 -2.15
CA ILE A 142 10.82 25.35 -1.34
C ILE A 142 9.98 24.17 -1.83
N LEU A 143 9.80 24.04 -3.13
CA LEU A 143 9.00 22.97 -3.73
C LEU A 143 9.70 21.62 -3.60
N GLU A 144 11.03 21.58 -3.74
CA GLU A 144 11.80 20.37 -3.49
C GLU A 144 11.58 19.86 -2.07
N ARG A 145 11.58 20.75 -1.07
CA ARG A 145 11.33 20.40 0.32
C ARG A 145 9.89 19.90 0.53
N LEU A 146 8.90 20.52 -0.11
CA LEU A 146 7.50 20.09 -0.01
C LEU A 146 7.29 18.70 -0.63
N CYS A 147 7.73 18.50 -1.88
CA CYS A 147 7.64 17.20 -2.54
C CYS A 147 8.41 16.12 -1.78
N GLY A 148 9.64 16.42 -1.34
CA GLY A 148 10.44 15.49 -0.55
C GLY A 148 9.80 15.17 0.79
N GLY A 149 9.13 16.14 1.42
CA GLY A 149 8.34 15.95 2.63
C GLY A 149 7.18 14.96 2.42
N VAL A 150 6.39 15.13 1.35
CA VAL A 150 5.30 14.20 1.01
C VAL A 150 5.83 12.80 0.73
N VAL A 151 6.89 12.67 -0.08
CA VAL A 151 7.53 11.39 -0.37
C VAL A 151 7.98 10.69 0.93
N TYR A 152 8.63 11.42 1.83
CA TYR A 152 9.06 10.88 3.12
C TYR A 152 7.88 10.44 3.99
N LYS A 153 6.87 11.31 4.17
CA LYS A 153 5.67 10.99 4.95
C LYS A 153 4.96 9.75 4.40
N MET A 154 4.92 9.60 3.07
CA MET A 154 4.30 8.47 2.41
C MET A 154 5.11 7.18 2.59
N GLN A 155 6.44 7.25 2.49
CA GLN A 155 7.31 6.12 2.82
C GLN A 155 7.11 5.68 4.27
N ALA A 156 7.06 6.62 5.21
CA ALA A 156 6.81 6.34 6.61
C ALA A 156 5.43 5.68 6.83
N LEU A 157 4.38 6.17 6.16
CA LEU A 157 3.04 5.57 6.19
C LEU A 157 3.06 4.10 5.72
N LEU A 158 3.61 3.86 4.54
CA LEU A 158 3.65 2.52 3.93
C LEU A 158 4.53 1.56 4.74
N GLN A 159 5.66 2.05 5.27
CA GLN A 159 6.53 1.27 6.15
C GLN A 159 5.81 0.89 7.44
N ALA A 160 5.21 1.85 8.13
CA ALA A 160 4.46 1.62 9.36
C ALA A 160 3.30 0.64 9.16
N PHE A 161 2.58 0.74 8.03
CA PHE A 161 1.52 -0.21 7.67
C PHE A 161 2.09 -1.62 7.45
N ASN A 162 3.10 -1.77 6.58
CA ASN A 162 3.68 -3.06 6.23
C ASN A 162 4.28 -3.78 7.45
N GLU A 163 4.99 -3.06 8.32
CA GLU A 163 5.55 -3.63 9.55
C GLU A 163 4.46 -4.08 10.53
N SER A 164 3.41 -3.27 10.68
CA SER A 164 2.27 -3.63 11.53
C SER A 164 1.54 -4.85 10.99
N PHE A 165 1.32 -4.91 9.67
CA PHE A 165 0.66 -6.03 8.99
C PHE A 165 1.49 -7.31 9.08
N ALA A 166 2.80 -7.23 8.87
CA ALA A 166 3.70 -8.36 9.01
C ALA A 166 3.67 -8.91 10.45
N THR A 167 3.80 -8.02 11.45
CA THR A 167 3.82 -8.43 12.86
C THR A 167 2.50 -9.06 13.29
N LYS A 168 1.36 -8.44 12.96
CA LYS A 168 0.04 -8.89 13.43
C LYS A 168 -0.50 -10.06 12.64
N VAL A 169 -0.43 -10.03 11.30
CA VAL A 169 -1.08 -11.02 10.43
C VAL A 169 -0.12 -12.13 10.03
N LEU A 170 1.06 -11.77 9.49
CA LEU A 170 1.99 -12.76 8.92
C LEU A 170 2.79 -13.51 9.98
N MET A 171 2.89 -12.98 11.20
CA MET A 171 3.62 -13.60 12.31
C MET A 171 2.66 -14.07 13.42
N SER A 172 2.02 -13.15 14.16
CA SER A 172 1.22 -13.50 15.34
C SER A 172 0.01 -14.37 14.99
N ALA A 173 -0.89 -13.86 14.14
CA ALA A 173 -2.11 -14.57 13.77
C ALA A 173 -1.81 -15.88 13.00
N TRP A 174 -0.75 -15.90 12.20
CA TRP A 174 -0.29 -17.12 11.53
C TRP A 174 0.18 -18.19 12.52
N SER A 175 1.00 -17.81 13.51
CA SER A 175 1.48 -18.74 14.54
C SER A 175 0.32 -19.28 15.40
N GLU A 176 -0.66 -18.43 15.72
CA GLU A 176 -1.89 -18.85 16.42
C GLU A 176 -2.72 -19.84 15.59
N LEU A 177 -2.84 -19.60 14.29
CA LEU A 177 -3.48 -20.53 13.35
C LEU A 177 -2.73 -21.87 13.34
N GLU A 178 -1.42 -21.88 13.12
CA GLU A 178 -0.62 -23.11 13.07
C GLU A 178 -0.78 -23.95 14.34
N HIS A 179 -0.68 -23.32 15.52
CA HIS A 179 -0.87 -23.99 16.80
C HIS A 179 -2.29 -24.55 16.97
N SER A 180 -3.30 -23.81 16.51
CA SER A 180 -4.70 -24.24 16.57
C SER A 180 -4.98 -25.41 15.62
N LEU A 181 -4.42 -25.38 14.42
CA LEU A 181 -4.55 -26.45 13.43
C LEU A 181 -3.88 -27.75 13.90
N GLN A 182 -2.73 -27.67 14.58
CA GLN A 182 -2.06 -28.85 15.15
C GLN A 182 -2.88 -29.56 16.24
N LYS A 183 -3.74 -28.82 16.95
CA LYS A 183 -4.59 -29.36 18.01
C LYS A 183 -5.98 -29.80 17.54
N SER A 184 -6.37 -29.36 16.34
CA SER A 184 -7.69 -29.62 15.79
C SER A 184 -7.82 -31.09 15.42
N THR A 185 -8.93 -31.71 15.81
CA THR A 185 -9.24 -33.12 15.51
C THR A 185 -10.38 -33.26 14.52
N MET A 186 -11.18 -32.21 14.37
CA MET A 186 -12.32 -32.19 13.46
C MET A 186 -12.12 -31.19 12.32
N LEU A 187 -12.66 -31.54 11.15
CA LEU A 187 -12.65 -30.68 9.96
C LEU A 187 -13.33 -29.32 10.21
N THR A 188 -14.39 -29.30 11.00
CA THR A 188 -15.12 -28.08 11.38
C THR A 188 -14.26 -27.14 12.22
N GLU A 189 -13.37 -27.66 13.06
CA GLU A 189 -12.40 -26.87 13.83
C GLU A 189 -11.37 -26.24 12.91
N LEU A 190 -10.79 -27.01 11.98
CA LEU A 190 -9.83 -26.51 10.99
C LEU A 190 -10.42 -25.34 10.19
N ARG A 191 -11.67 -25.50 9.71
CA ARG A 191 -12.38 -24.45 8.98
C ARG A 191 -12.60 -23.20 9.83
N ARG A 192 -13.10 -23.37 11.07
CA ARG A 192 -13.33 -22.24 11.97
C ARG A 192 -12.04 -21.47 12.27
N HIS A 193 -10.95 -22.17 12.57
CA HIS A 193 -9.66 -21.52 12.84
C HIS A 193 -9.10 -20.77 11.63
N HIS A 194 -9.25 -21.33 10.43
CA HIS A 194 -8.89 -20.63 9.19
C HIS A 194 -9.76 -19.37 8.97
N ASP A 195 -11.07 -19.47 9.18
CA ASP A 195 -11.97 -18.32 9.03
C ASP A 195 -11.67 -17.22 10.07
N ASP A 196 -11.32 -17.59 11.31
CA ASP A 196 -10.86 -16.66 12.35
C ASP A 196 -9.58 -15.92 11.92
N TYR A 197 -8.60 -16.63 11.34
CA TYR A 197 -7.38 -16.03 10.78
C TYR A 197 -7.69 -15.05 9.64
N VAL A 198 -8.56 -15.44 8.70
CA VAL A 198 -8.97 -14.58 7.57
C VAL A 198 -9.67 -13.32 8.09
N ALA A 199 -10.52 -13.44 9.11
CA ALA A 199 -11.18 -12.29 9.73
C ALA A 199 -10.19 -11.30 10.33
N VAL A 200 -9.14 -11.77 11.02
CA VAL A 200 -8.07 -10.90 11.53
C VAL A 200 -7.35 -10.18 10.39
N ALA A 201 -7.00 -10.89 9.30
CA ALA A 201 -6.32 -10.31 8.16
C ALA A 201 -7.17 -9.23 7.44
N LEU A 202 -8.49 -9.47 7.29
CA LEU A 202 -9.44 -8.52 6.70
C LEU A 202 -9.50 -7.21 7.49
N ARG A 203 -9.59 -7.31 8.81
CA ARG A 203 -9.63 -6.18 9.74
C ARG A 203 -8.33 -5.37 9.70
N CYS A 204 -7.19 -6.05 9.60
CA CYS A 204 -5.89 -5.39 9.44
C CYS A 204 -5.72 -4.73 8.06
N CYS A 205 -6.53 -5.11 7.06
CA CYS A 205 -6.65 -4.39 5.78
C CYS A 205 -7.72 -3.28 5.80
N PHE A 206 -8.35 -3.05 6.97
CA PHE A 206 -9.46 -2.12 7.18
C PHE A 206 -10.72 -2.41 6.35
N LEU A 207 -10.88 -3.63 5.82
CA LEU A 207 -11.98 -3.96 4.91
C LEU A 207 -13.35 -4.07 5.60
N ASP A 208 -13.37 -4.08 6.93
CA ASP A 208 -14.56 -3.98 7.77
C ASP A 208 -14.90 -2.55 8.21
N SER A 209 -13.98 -1.59 8.02
CA SER A 209 -14.14 -0.18 8.38
C SER A 209 -14.06 0.70 7.13
N SER A 210 -15.23 0.96 6.52
CA SER A 210 -15.31 1.75 5.29
C SER A 210 -14.71 3.15 5.43
N GLU A 211 -14.82 3.78 6.60
CA GLU A 211 -14.25 5.10 6.88
C GLU A 211 -12.71 5.09 6.84
N VAL A 212 -12.06 4.15 7.54
CA VAL A 212 -10.60 4.05 7.55
C VAL A 212 -10.09 3.60 6.18
N HIS A 213 -10.75 2.61 5.57
CA HIS A 213 -10.39 2.12 4.25
C HIS A 213 -10.43 3.25 3.22
N SER A 214 -11.52 4.03 3.17
CA SER A 214 -11.67 5.15 2.26
C SER A 214 -10.63 6.26 2.54
N ALA A 215 -10.34 6.56 3.81
CA ALA A 215 -9.31 7.55 4.15
C ALA A 215 -7.90 7.09 3.74
N PHE A 216 -7.62 5.79 3.88
CA PHE A 216 -6.36 5.18 3.47
C PHE A 216 -6.20 5.27 1.95
N LEU A 217 -7.21 4.81 1.18
CA LEU A 217 -7.21 4.91 -0.28
C LEU A 217 -7.16 6.36 -0.77
N GLY A 218 -7.83 7.31 -0.09
CA GLY A 218 -7.72 8.73 -0.38
C GLY A 218 -6.30 9.28 -0.22
N THR A 219 -5.58 8.81 0.81
CA THR A 219 -4.16 9.17 1.02
C THR A 219 -3.28 8.62 -0.10
N LEU A 220 -3.51 7.37 -0.54
CA LEU A 220 -2.80 6.79 -1.68
C LEU A 220 -3.09 7.59 -2.96
N ALA A 221 -4.34 7.94 -3.22
CA ALA A 221 -4.75 8.70 -4.41
C ALA A 221 -4.12 10.10 -4.48
N ALA A 222 -4.05 10.82 -3.34
CA ALA A 222 -3.37 12.10 -3.26
C ALA A 222 -1.87 11.97 -3.57
N ALA A 223 -1.22 10.92 -3.05
CA ALA A 223 0.17 10.62 -3.38
C ALA A 223 0.35 10.33 -4.88
N TRP A 224 -0.51 9.50 -5.47
CA TRP A 224 -0.48 9.19 -6.91
C TRP A 224 -0.62 10.44 -7.78
N SER A 225 -1.47 11.38 -7.38
CA SER A 225 -1.66 12.65 -8.09
C SER A 225 -0.40 13.51 -8.08
N LEU A 226 0.29 13.60 -6.94
CA LEU A 226 1.58 14.28 -6.85
C LEU A 226 2.67 13.57 -7.68
N MET A 227 2.73 12.24 -7.59
CA MET A 227 3.72 11.41 -8.29
C MET A 227 3.58 11.51 -9.82
N ALA A 228 2.35 11.46 -10.31
CA ALA A 228 2.04 11.69 -11.73
C ALA A 228 2.47 13.10 -12.17
N PHE A 229 2.23 14.11 -11.34
CA PHE A 229 2.66 15.48 -11.64
C PHE A 229 4.19 15.61 -11.71
N VAL A 230 4.92 15.04 -10.75
CA VAL A 230 6.39 15.05 -10.75
C VAL A 230 6.97 14.33 -11.97
N ARG A 231 6.34 13.25 -12.44
CA ARG A 231 6.72 12.61 -13.71
C ARG A 231 6.43 13.46 -14.94
N GLY A 232 5.37 14.27 -14.90
CA GLY A 232 5.09 15.28 -15.92
C GLY A 232 6.18 16.34 -15.99
N LEU A 233 6.68 16.79 -14.83
CA LEU A 233 7.75 17.80 -14.75
C LEU A 233 9.06 17.33 -15.38
N ASP A 234 9.45 16.07 -15.20
CA ASP A 234 10.66 15.55 -15.85
C ASP A 234 10.58 15.58 -17.39
N ARG A 235 9.35 15.51 -17.94
CA ARG A 235 9.08 15.51 -19.37
C ARG A 235 8.94 16.92 -19.99
N GLN A 236 8.70 17.96 -19.19
CA GLN A 236 8.41 19.32 -19.68
C GLN A 236 9.49 20.33 -19.25
N VAL A 237 9.86 21.24 -20.15
CA VAL A 237 10.97 22.20 -19.96
C VAL A 237 10.53 23.60 -19.50
N THR A 238 9.24 23.95 -19.46
CA THR A 238 8.85 25.35 -19.15
C THR A 238 7.42 25.54 -18.64
N GLY A 239 7.29 26.14 -17.45
CA GLY A 239 6.02 26.67 -16.94
C GLY A 239 6.03 27.11 -15.46
N ARG A 240 7.15 27.65 -14.96
CA ARG A 240 7.50 27.68 -13.52
C ARG A 240 6.35 28.08 -12.59
N ALA A 241 5.72 29.24 -12.76
CA ALA A 241 4.78 29.79 -11.77
C ALA A 241 3.48 28.98 -11.60
N THR A 242 2.86 28.52 -12.68
CA THR A 242 1.64 27.70 -12.64
C THR A 242 1.92 26.31 -12.09
N GLU A 243 3.10 25.76 -12.40
CA GLU A 243 3.56 24.48 -11.87
C GLU A 243 3.79 24.56 -10.36
N GLU A 244 4.38 25.66 -9.86
CA GLU A 244 4.60 25.83 -8.42
C GLU A 244 3.29 25.84 -7.63
N ALA A 245 2.27 26.57 -8.11
CA ALA A 245 0.97 26.62 -7.46
C ALA A 245 0.30 25.24 -7.42
N ARG A 246 0.44 24.47 -8.50
CA ARG A 246 -0.11 23.12 -8.60
C ARG A 246 0.58 22.15 -7.65
N ILE A 247 1.91 22.20 -7.52
CA ILE A 247 2.66 21.36 -6.57
C ILE A 247 2.22 21.65 -5.15
N ARG A 248 2.14 22.93 -4.76
CA ARG A 248 1.69 23.30 -3.41
C ARG A 248 0.30 22.72 -3.10
N ALA A 249 -0.65 22.91 -4.02
CA ALA A 249 -1.99 22.37 -3.87
C ALA A 249 -2.00 20.83 -3.71
N LEU A 250 -1.20 20.10 -4.48
CA LEU A 250 -1.09 18.64 -4.37
C LEU A 250 -0.45 18.20 -3.04
N CYS A 251 0.56 18.94 -2.55
CA CYS A 251 1.15 18.68 -1.24
C CYS A 251 0.15 18.96 -0.09
N ASP A 252 -0.63 20.03 -0.19
CA ASP A 252 -1.67 20.36 0.79
C ASP A 252 -2.80 19.32 0.79
N GLU A 253 -3.22 18.86 -0.39
CA GLU A 253 -4.21 17.79 -0.55
C GLU A 253 -3.74 16.49 0.12
N TYR A 254 -2.47 16.10 -0.07
CA TYR A 254 -1.88 14.96 0.61
C TYR A 254 -1.86 15.14 2.13
N ASP A 255 -1.44 16.32 2.61
CA ASP A 255 -1.35 16.60 4.05
C ASP A 255 -2.75 16.58 4.71
N ILE A 256 -3.79 17.03 4.02
CA ILE A 256 -5.19 16.91 4.49
C ILE A 256 -5.63 15.44 4.52
N ALA A 257 -5.35 14.68 3.47
CA ALA A 257 -5.70 13.26 3.40
C ALA A 257 -5.03 12.46 4.52
N GLN A 258 -3.74 12.70 4.78
CA GLN A 258 -2.99 12.01 5.82
C GLN A 258 -3.50 12.34 7.22
N ARG A 259 -3.80 13.62 7.52
CA ARG A 259 -4.44 13.99 8.81
C ARG A 259 -5.79 13.33 8.99
N THR A 260 -6.58 13.27 7.91
CA THR A 260 -7.89 12.59 7.92
C THR A 260 -7.73 11.10 8.24
N LEU A 261 -6.77 10.41 7.61
CA LEU A 261 -6.47 9.01 7.92
C LEU A 261 -6.10 8.81 9.39
N VAL A 262 -5.19 9.63 9.93
CA VAL A 262 -4.79 9.54 11.34
C VAL A 262 -5.99 9.75 12.27
N ALA A 263 -6.85 10.73 12.00
CA ALA A 263 -8.05 10.97 12.79
C ALA A 263 -9.02 9.76 12.75
N ARG A 264 -9.18 9.11 11.61
CA ARG A 264 -10.03 7.90 11.48
C ARG A 264 -9.43 6.68 12.18
N LEU A 265 -8.11 6.51 12.13
CA LEU A 265 -7.44 5.45 12.89
C LEU A 265 -7.60 5.67 14.40
N GLN A 266 -7.53 6.92 14.86
CA GLN A 266 -7.73 7.29 16.26
C GLN A 266 -9.18 7.02 16.72
N SER A 267 -10.19 7.25 15.87
CA SER A 267 -11.58 6.93 16.22
C SER A 267 -11.82 5.42 16.28
N VAL A 268 -11.26 4.65 15.34
CA VAL A 268 -11.40 3.17 15.32
C VAL A 268 -10.76 2.50 16.53
N SER A 269 -9.65 3.04 17.06
CA SER A 269 -9.05 2.55 18.31
C SER A 269 -10.02 2.59 19.50
N ARG A 270 -11.09 3.39 19.46
CA ARG A 270 -12.04 3.54 20.58
C ARG A 270 -13.22 2.56 20.50
N ASP A 271 -13.68 2.24 19.29
CA ASP A 271 -14.99 1.62 19.07
C ASP A 271 -14.94 0.24 18.38
N ALA A 272 -13.77 -0.24 17.94
CA ALA A 272 -13.64 -1.46 17.15
C ALA A 272 -13.41 -2.74 17.96
N ASP A 273 -13.57 -3.88 17.27
CA ASP A 273 -13.15 -5.20 17.76
C ASP A 273 -11.68 -5.20 18.21
N ARG A 274 -11.36 -6.03 19.21
CA ARG A 274 -10.01 -6.14 19.80
C ARG A 274 -8.90 -6.22 18.74
N SER A 275 -9.08 -7.06 17.71
CA SER A 275 -8.09 -7.29 16.66
C SER A 275 -7.83 -6.03 15.81
N ALA A 276 -8.90 -5.36 15.36
CA ALA A 276 -8.83 -4.13 14.58
C ALA A 276 -8.26 -2.96 15.40
N ARG A 277 -8.64 -2.88 16.68
CA ARG A 277 -8.12 -1.88 17.62
C ARG A 277 -6.62 -2.04 17.84
N GLU A 278 -6.18 -3.25 18.20
CA GLU A 278 -4.75 -3.52 18.45
C GLU A 278 -3.89 -3.26 17.21
N PHE A 279 -4.42 -3.57 16.02
CA PHE A 279 -3.73 -3.24 14.77
C PHE A 279 -3.61 -1.73 14.57
N SER A 280 -4.72 -1.00 14.74
CA SER A 280 -4.77 0.46 14.56
C SER A 280 -3.86 1.18 15.55
N GLU A 281 -3.82 0.74 16.82
CA GLU A 281 -2.91 1.27 17.85
C GLU A 281 -1.45 1.04 17.49
N CYS A 282 -1.11 -0.19 17.06
CA CYS A 282 0.24 -0.54 16.67
C CYS A 282 0.71 0.25 15.43
N PHE A 283 -0.21 0.45 14.47
CA PHE A 283 0.05 1.26 13.29
C PHE A 283 0.22 2.75 13.63
N LEU A 284 -0.67 3.32 14.46
CA LEU A 284 -0.58 4.70 14.93
C LEU A 284 0.68 4.97 15.73
N LEU A 285 1.12 4.02 16.57
CA LEU A 285 2.35 4.16 17.34
C LEU A 285 3.58 4.30 16.42
N ARG A 286 3.62 3.57 15.31
CA ARG A 286 4.69 3.68 14.31
C ARG A 286 4.58 4.95 13.46
N LEU A 287 3.36 5.37 13.14
CA LEU A 287 3.10 6.48 12.21
C LEU A 287 3.15 7.86 12.88
N ASN A 288 2.61 7.97 14.10
CA ASN A 288 2.32 9.24 14.77
C ASN A 288 2.77 9.22 16.25
N PHE A 289 3.92 8.60 16.55
CA PHE A 289 4.46 8.50 17.91
C PHE A 289 4.53 9.84 18.66
N ASN A 290 4.89 10.92 17.95
CA ASN A 290 5.09 12.25 18.51
C ASN A 290 3.85 13.17 18.36
N ASP A 291 2.67 12.63 18.04
CA ASP A 291 1.45 13.43 17.84
C ASP A 291 1.56 14.53 16.77
N TYR A 292 2.47 14.36 15.81
CA TYR A 292 2.72 15.28 14.73
C TYR A 292 1.47 15.61 13.91
N TYR A 293 0.58 14.63 13.69
CA TYR A 293 -0.66 14.82 12.95
C TYR A 293 -1.86 15.23 13.84
N SER A 294 -1.71 15.16 15.17
CA SER A 294 -2.77 15.40 16.15
C SER A 294 -2.93 16.89 16.50
N THR A 295 -1.87 17.68 16.33
CA THR A 295 -1.90 19.13 16.51
C THR A 295 -2.13 19.78 15.14
N GLY A 296 -3.11 20.69 15.04
CA GLY A 296 -3.31 21.55 13.86
C GLY A 296 -2.16 22.55 13.63
N ALA A 297 -0.93 22.22 14.03
CA ALA A 297 0.22 23.07 13.93
C ALA A 297 0.92 22.82 12.60
N GLY A 298 0.86 23.83 11.72
CA GLY A 298 1.76 23.92 10.58
C GLY A 298 3.24 23.88 11.00
N PRO A 299 4.15 23.84 10.03
CA PRO A 299 5.59 23.62 10.23
C PRO A 299 6.32 24.59 11.18
N GLU A 300 5.68 25.66 11.69
CA GLU A 300 6.25 26.60 12.66
C GLU A 300 6.33 26.05 14.10
N ALA A 301 5.49 25.10 14.50
CA ALA A 301 5.55 24.56 15.87
C ALA A 301 6.69 23.54 16.10
N ALA A 302 7.18 22.90 15.04
CA ALA A 302 8.31 21.98 15.15
C ALA A 302 9.63 22.72 15.46
N ALA A 303 9.76 23.98 15.02
CA ALA A 303 10.93 24.83 15.33
C ALA A 303 10.99 25.22 16.81
N THR A 304 9.83 25.47 17.44
CA THR A 304 9.75 25.87 18.86
C THR A 304 9.94 24.71 19.83
N ILE A 305 9.70 23.46 19.41
CA ILE A 305 9.98 22.27 20.22
C ILE A 305 11.50 22.02 20.34
N GLY A 306 12.27 22.31 19.27
CA GLY A 306 13.75 22.21 19.30
C GLY A 306 14.40 23.17 20.29
N GLU A 307 13.86 24.39 20.45
CA GLU A 307 14.37 25.37 21.42
C GLU A 307 14.03 25.01 22.88
N ARG A 308 12.89 24.36 23.13
CA ARG A 308 12.50 23.92 24.48
C ARG A 308 13.36 22.77 25.02
N VAL A 309 13.93 21.94 24.14
CA VAL A 309 14.84 20.86 24.54
C VAL A 309 16.27 21.39 24.81
N GLY A 310 16.71 22.42 24.08
CA GLY A 310 18.02 23.07 24.29
C GLY A 310 18.13 23.88 25.60
N ALA A 311 17.02 24.38 26.13
CA ALA A 311 17.01 25.25 27.31
C ALA A 311 17.06 24.52 28.67
N ARG A 312 17.10 23.18 28.71
CA ARG A 312 17.11 22.39 29.96
C ARG A 312 18.45 21.74 30.31
N SER A 313 19.55 22.09 29.64
CA SER A 313 20.85 21.45 29.87
C SER A 313 21.99 22.40 30.25
N TRP A 314 21.73 23.46 31.04
CA TRP A 314 22.81 24.25 31.67
C TRP A 314 22.34 24.86 32.99
N MET A 315 22.13 24.05 34.02
CA MET A 315 22.13 24.49 35.42
C MET A 315 22.12 23.25 36.33
N THR A 316 23.29 22.66 36.55
CA THR A 316 23.77 22.13 37.84
C THR A 316 25.14 21.48 37.66
N MET A 317 26.04 21.86 38.58
CA MET A 317 27.48 21.58 38.72
C MET A 317 28.41 22.38 37.81
#